data_AF-A0A2Z6LRM0-F1
#
_entry.id   AF-A0A2Z6LRM0-F1
#
_cell.length_a   1.000
_cell.length_b   1.000
_cell.length_c   1.000
_cell.angle_alpha   90.00
_cell.angle_beta   90.00
_cell.angle_gamma   90.00
#
_symmetry.space_group_name_H-M   'P 1'
#
loop_
_entity.id
_entity.type
_entity.pdbx_description
1 polymer ?
#
loop_
_entity_poly.entity_id
_entity_poly.type
_entity_poly.pdbx_seq_one_letter_code
_entity_poly.pdbx_strand_id
1 'polypeptide(L)'
;MAFTVWNEWFTVHQLRRHNIVPVADTRSVQWEKPNVGWIKCNVDAAFVAKSSITYMGLCFRDINGQFVAGLTQWQQPVYSIVEGEA
;
A
#
# COMPACT_ATOMS: atom_id res chain seq x y z
N MET A 1 7.76 18.95 2.40
CA MET A 1 8.20 17.55 2.27
C MET A 1 7.18 16.63 2.95
N ALA A 2 7.15 16.48 4.28
CA ALA A 2 6.15 15.61 4.94
C ALA A 2 4.69 16.08 4.82
N PHE A 3 4.44 17.39 5.02
CA PHE A 3 3.08 17.96 4.92
C PHE A 3 2.48 17.84 3.50
N THR A 4 3.32 17.98 2.47
CA THR A 4 2.90 17.85 1.06
C THR A 4 2.46 16.41 0.75
N VAL A 5 3.27 15.42 1.13
CA VAL A 5 2.96 13.99 0.94
C VAL A 5 1.69 13.61 1.71
N TRP A 6 1.53 14.11 2.95
CA TRP A 6 0.32 13.88 3.73
C TRP A 6 -0.92 14.49 3.06
N ASN A 7 -0.83 15.72 2.53
CA ASN A 7 -1.94 16.35 1.81
C ASN A 7 -2.29 15.62 0.52
N GLU A 8 -1.30 15.12 -0.22
CA GLU A 8 -1.53 14.32 -1.44
C GLU A 8 -2.25 13.01 -1.09
N TRP A 9 -1.75 12.27 -0.11
CA TRP A 9 -2.41 11.07 0.41
C TRP A 9 -3.83 11.34 0.87
N PHE A 10 -4.03 12.41 1.68
CA PHE A 10 -5.35 12.80 2.18
C PHE A 10 -6.29 13.12 1.01
N THR A 11 -5.83 13.85 0.00
CA THR A 11 -6.62 14.20 -1.18
C THR A 11 -7.05 12.96 -1.95
N VAL A 12 -6.13 12.02 -2.22
CA VAL A 12 -6.44 10.74 -2.89
C VAL A 12 -7.48 9.95 -2.08
N HIS A 13 -7.31 9.88 -0.77
CA HIS A 13 -8.24 9.19 0.10
C HIS A 13 -9.64 9.83 0.09
N GLN A 14 -9.74 11.17 0.06
CA GLN A 14 -11.03 11.87 -0.08
C GLN A 14 -11.67 11.61 -1.45
N LEU A 15 -10.90 11.67 -2.54
CA LEU A 15 -11.40 11.42 -3.90
C LEU A 15 -11.98 10.00 -4.05
N ARG A 16 -11.34 9.01 -3.41
CA ARG A 16 -11.85 7.62 -3.33
C ARG A 16 -13.16 7.54 -2.55
N ARG A 17 -13.25 8.17 -1.38
CA ARG A 17 -14.48 8.16 -0.57
C ARG A 17 -15.66 8.79 -1.32
N HIS A 18 -15.40 9.76 -2.17
CA HIS A 18 -16.43 10.44 -2.96
C HIS A 18 -16.72 9.77 -4.32
N ASN A 19 -16.13 8.60 -4.61
CA ASN A 19 -16.28 7.87 -5.88
C ASN A 19 -15.97 8.72 -7.14
N ILE A 20 -15.12 9.74 -7.00
CA ILE A 20 -14.75 10.63 -8.11
C ILE A 20 -13.74 9.94 -9.02
N VAL A 21 -12.88 9.09 -8.44
CA VAL A 21 -12.01 8.17 -9.18
C VAL A 21 -12.71 6.81 -9.28
N PRO A 22 -12.81 6.19 -10.47
CA PRO A 22 -13.39 4.86 -10.61
C PRO A 22 -12.57 3.87 -9.79
N VAL A 23 -13.10 3.44 -8.65
CA VAL A 23 -12.58 2.28 -7.92
C VAL A 23 -13.18 1.05 -8.58
N ALA A 24 -12.32 0.12 -9.01
CA ALA A 24 -12.78 -1.20 -9.40
C ALA A 24 -13.40 -1.87 -8.17
N ASP A 25 -14.74 -1.93 -8.16
CA ASP A 25 -15.58 -2.49 -7.08
C ASP A 25 -15.79 -1.57 -5.86
N THR A 26 -17.02 -1.06 -5.70
CA THR A 26 -17.46 -0.25 -4.55
C THR A 26 -17.83 -1.09 -3.33
N ARG A 27 -17.66 -2.43 -3.38
CA ARG A 27 -17.86 -3.27 -2.19
C ARG A 27 -16.90 -2.85 -1.09
N SER A 28 -17.44 -2.63 0.11
CA SER A 28 -16.60 -2.46 1.30
C SER A 28 -15.79 -3.73 1.48
N VAL A 29 -14.50 -3.68 1.14
CA VAL A 29 -13.56 -4.76 1.42
C VAL A 29 -13.30 -4.75 2.91
N GLN A 30 -14.05 -5.54 3.67
CA GLN A 30 -13.73 -5.79 5.06
C GLN A 30 -12.59 -6.82 5.13
N TRP A 31 -11.61 -6.55 5.99
CA TRP A 31 -10.52 -7.49 6.20
C TRP A 31 -11.05 -8.74 6.92
N GLU A 32 -10.78 -9.90 6.35
CA GLU A 32 -11.06 -11.19 6.97
C GLU A 32 -9.75 -11.94 7.26
N LYS A 33 -9.77 -12.76 8.32
CA LYS A 33 -8.63 -13.60 8.65
C LYS A 33 -8.45 -14.66 7.54
N PRO A 34 -7.21 -14.90 7.05
CA PRO A 34 -6.97 -15.93 6.04
C PRO A 34 -7.40 -17.32 6.52
N ASN A 35 -7.80 -18.20 5.60
CA ASN A 35 -8.10 -19.59 5.91
C ASN A 35 -6.83 -20.40 6.22
N VAL A 36 -7.00 -21.57 6.84
CA VAL A 36 -5.89 -22.50 7.07
C VAL A 36 -5.22 -22.85 5.73
N GLY A 37 -3.88 -22.81 5.69
CA GLY A 37 -3.08 -23.02 4.47
C GLY A 37 -2.75 -21.73 3.71
N TRP A 38 -3.30 -20.59 4.10
CA TRP A 38 -3.00 -19.28 3.51
C TRP A 38 -1.99 -18.50 4.35
N ILE A 39 -1.18 -17.67 3.68
CA ILE A 39 -0.25 -16.72 4.29
C ILE A 39 -0.76 -15.30 4.06
N LYS A 40 -0.77 -14.50 5.13
CA LYS A 40 -1.04 -13.05 5.02
C LYS A 40 0.22 -12.37 4.48
N CYS A 41 0.08 -11.59 3.41
CA CYS A 41 1.13 -10.70 2.93
C CYS A 41 0.71 -9.25 3.21
N ASN A 42 1.46 -8.55 4.07
CA ASN A 42 1.37 -7.10 4.20
C ASN A 42 2.36 -6.48 3.21
N VAL A 43 1.89 -5.56 2.37
CA VAL A 43 2.73 -4.81 1.43
C VAL A 43 2.69 -3.34 1.82
N ASP A 44 3.83 -2.67 1.78
CA ASP A 44 3.96 -1.23 2.00
C ASP A 44 5.01 -0.65 1.06
N ALA A 45 4.89 0.64 0.72
CA ALA A 45 5.80 1.33 -0.17
C ALA A 45 6.20 2.71 0.37
N ALA A 46 7.46 3.07 0.20
CA ALA A 46 7.99 4.38 0.57
C ALA A 46 8.61 5.08 -0.64
N PHE A 47 8.14 6.30 -0.91
CA PHE A 47 8.57 7.11 -2.06
C PHE A 47 9.55 8.19 -1.60
N VAL A 48 10.79 8.14 -2.08
CA VAL A 48 11.84 9.09 -1.71
C VAL A 48 12.11 10.04 -2.88
N ALA A 49 11.41 11.19 -2.88
CA ALA A 49 11.46 12.18 -3.96
C ALA A 49 12.88 12.69 -4.27
N LYS A 50 13.74 12.84 -3.27
CA LYS A 50 15.10 13.38 -3.45
C LYS A 50 16.00 12.47 -4.30
N SER A 51 15.81 11.16 -4.22
CA SER A 51 16.61 10.16 -4.94
C SER A 51 15.87 9.49 -6.07
N SER A 52 14.59 9.85 -6.30
CA SER A 52 13.71 9.18 -7.26
C SER A 52 13.68 7.65 -7.08
N ILE A 53 13.75 7.17 -5.83
CA ILE A 53 13.63 5.75 -5.49
C ILE A 53 12.28 5.44 -4.83
N THR A 54 11.64 4.38 -5.32
CA THR A 54 10.54 3.70 -4.61
C THR A 54 11.12 2.51 -3.86
N TYR A 55 10.88 2.44 -2.55
CA TYR A 55 11.12 1.24 -1.76
C TYR A 55 9.81 0.50 -1.56
N MET A 56 9.87 -0.83 -1.55
CA MET A 56 8.74 -1.71 -1.28
C MET A 56 9.16 -2.71 -0.21
N GLY A 57 8.27 -2.93 0.76
CA GLY A 57 8.42 -3.91 1.82
C GLY A 57 7.25 -4.89 1.81
N LEU A 58 7.56 -6.19 1.89
CA LEU A 58 6.58 -7.25 2.07
C LEU A 58 6.85 -7.97 3.38
N CYS A 59 5.79 -8.29 4.13
CA CYS A 59 5.85 -9.07 5.35
C CYS A 59 4.85 -10.22 5.27
N PHE A 60 5.36 -11.44 5.30
CA PHE A 60 4.58 -12.66 5.26
C PHE A 60 4.34 -13.17 6.68
N ARG A 61 3.08 -13.48 6.99
CA ARG A 61 2.66 -13.98 8.31
C ARG A 61 1.78 -15.21 8.19
N ASP A 62 1.94 -16.12 9.13
CA ASP A 62 1.13 -17.34 9.22
C ASP A 62 -0.30 -17.03 9.72
N ILE A 63 -1.09 -18.10 9.90
CA ILE A 63 -2.47 -18.03 10.40
C ILE A 63 -2.59 -17.46 11.82
N ASN A 64 -1.52 -17.51 12.61
CA ASN A 64 -1.46 -16.95 13.96
C ASN A 64 -0.93 -15.52 13.98
N GLY A 65 -0.56 -14.97 12.82
CA GLY A 65 0.07 -13.67 12.68
C GLY A 65 1.57 -13.66 12.97
N GLN A 66 2.19 -14.83 13.15
CA GLN A 66 3.63 -14.97 13.34
C GLN A 66 4.37 -14.65 12.05
N PHE A 67 5.52 -13.99 12.18
CA PHE A 67 6.37 -13.68 11.04
C PHE A 67 6.94 -14.95 10.42
N VAL A 68 6.83 -15.06 9.09
CA VAL A 68 7.36 -16.18 8.31
C VAL A 68 8.55 -15.72 7.49
N ALA A 69 8.39 -14.63 6.74
CA ALA A 69 9.41 -14.09 5.86
C ALA A 69 9.17 -12.61 5.57
N GLY A 70 10.19 -11.92 5.07
CA GLY A 70 10.09 -10.55 4.60
C GLY A 70 10.92 -10.35 3.34
N LEU A 71 10.50 -9.39 2.52
CA LEU A 71 11.22 -8.96 1.33
C LEU A 71 11.28 -7.44 1.31
N THR A 72 12.44 -6.90 0.96
CA THR A 72 12.59 -5.48 0.65
C THR A 72 13.15 -5.36 -0.76
N GLN A 73 12.57 -4.45 -1.53
CA GLN A 73 13.01 -4.15 -2.90
C GLN A 73 13.01 -2.64 -3.11
N TRP A 74 13.86 -2.18 -4.02
CA TRP A 74 13.83 -0.80 -4.49
C TRP A 74 13.84 -0.76 -6.01
N GLN A 75 13.28 0.30 -6.58
CA GLN A 75 13.29 0.55 -8.02
C GLN A 75 13.30 2.04 -8.37
N GLN A 76 13.66 2.33 -9.61
CA GLN A 76 13.57 3.66 -10.23
C GLN A 76 12.78 3.56 -11.55
N PRO A 77 11.96 4.57 -11.90
CA PRO A 77 11.76 5.85 -11.21
C PRO A 77 10.81 5.76 -9.98
N VAL A 78 10.60 6.89 -9.30
CA VAL A 78 9.59 7.05 -8.22
C VAL A 78 8.20 6.95 -8.82
N TYR A 79 7.34 6.10 -8.25
CA TYR A 79 5.90 6.16 -8.52
C TYR A 79 5.29 7.36 -7.80
N SER A 80 4.22 7.88 -8.36
CA SER A 80 3.36 8.85 -7.68
C SER A 80 2.62 8.20 -6.51
N ILE A 81 2.21 9.01 -5.52
CA ILE A 81 1.33 8.56 -4.44
C ILE A 81 0.03 7.95 -4.99
N VAL A 82 -0.47 8.48 -6.12
CA VAL A 82 -1.68 7.94 -6.77
C VAL A 82 -1.46 6.51 -7.25
N GLU A 83 -0.34 6.23 -7.90
CA GLU A 83 0.03 4.87 -8.34
C GLU A 83 0.34 3.93 -7.18
N GLY A 84 0.93 4.45 -6.10
CA GLY A 84 1.25 3.67 -4.89
C GLY A 84 0.02 3.27 -4.07
N GLU A 85 -1.02 4.09 -4.09
CA GLU A 85 -2.27 3.85 -3.37
C GLU A 85 -3.33 3.14 -4.23
N ALA A 86 -3.18 3.17 -5.58
CA ALA A 86 -4.07 2.57 -6.58
C ALA A 86 -4.49 1.13 -6.22
#